data_AF-A0A101MEV9-F1
#
_entry.id   AF-A0A101MEV9-F1
#
_cell.length_a   1.000
_cell.length_b   1.000
_cell.length_c   1.000
_cell.angle_alpha   90.00
_cell.angle_beta   90.00
_cell.angle_gamma   90.00
#
_symmetry.space_group_name_H-M   'P 1'
#
loop_
_entity.id
_entity.type
_entity.pdbx_description
1 polymer ?
#
loop_
_entity_poly.entity_id
_entity_poly.type
_entity_poly.pdbx_seq_one_letter_code
_entity_poly.pdbx_strand_id
1 'polypeptide(L)'
;MIEAFFKIFNPDLPIHLVQSPEFFAAQFQPGIMQAFLGWVEKRTRMRPRLVRPEDLRLVPDATSPTGYALYCTRSSSELASGSQEESLEKIHQVGLQMIDFSALSPEIVRHLALSATNDARTRLIVHDKRILGILHQELDDLVTKHRVLTEAQANLLRSRIVPTIIPGSPEAIQLLDLYCGGKLSKDEFIVKPARGARGQGIKFGDEFKEISEWGDILEGLQAPALSSDSTTFVIQPIIKQVEEDLFLDEEVGMQRCQRVGTYYSVNGDFVGFGAWRSVVASERVCNMATGKAWKMGSVLMSHE
;
A
#
# COMPACT_ATOMS: atom_id res chain seq x y z
N MET A 1 9.33 9.11 -13.78
CA MET A 1 9.28 8.32 -12.54
C MET A 1 10.49 8.54 -11.63
N ILE A 2 11.72 8.23 -12.06
CA ILE A 2 12.88 8.24 -11.13
C ILE A 2 13.25 9.65 -10.64
N GLU A 3 13.12 10.68 -11.48
CA GLU A 3 13.25 12.10 -11.10
C GLU A 3 12.33 12.51 -9.94
N ALA A 4 11.14 11.91 -9.88
CA ALA A 4 10.17 12.24 -8.85
C ALA A 4 10.64 11.85 -7.45
N PHE A 5 11.61 10.93 -7.34
CA PHE A 5 12.23 10.59 -6.07
C PHE A 5 12.91 11.79 -5.41
N PHE A 6 13.57 12.66 -6.20
CA PHE A 6 14.19 13.89 -5.70
C PHE A 6 13.21 15.05 -5.49
N LYS A 7 11.93 14.88 -5.84
CA LYS A 7 10.86 15.77 -5.35
C LYS A 7 10.40 15.39 -3.93
N ILE A 8 10.75 14.20 -3.47
CA ILE A 8 10.35 13.66 -2.17
C ILE A 8 11.49 13.77 -1.15
N PHE A 9 12.72 13.52 -1.61
CA PHE A 9 13.92 13.62 -0.79
C PHE A 9 14.78 14.82 -1.22
N ASN A 10 15.36 15.50 -0.23
CA ASN A 10 16.41 16.48 -0.44
C ASN A 10 17.69 15.75 -0.93
N PRO A 11 18.20 16.03 -2.15
CA PRO A 11 19.38 15.37 -2.70
C PRO A 11 20.69 15.71 -1.97
N ASP A 12 20.72 16.78 -1.17
CA ASP A 12 21.91 17.26 -0.46
C ASP A 12 22.09 16.60 0.93
N LEU A 13 21.17 15.72 1.32
CA LEU A 13 21.19 15.02 2.60
C LEU A 13 21.16 13.50 2.41
N PRO A 14 21.80 12.72 3.32
CA PRO A 14 21.73 11.26 3.29
C PRO A 14 20.29 10.75 3.40
N ILE A 15 20.03 9.62 2.73
CA ILE A 15 18.74 8.94 2.74
C ILE A 15 18.89 7.60 3.45
N HIS A 16 18.03 7.36 4.45
CA HIS A 16 17.98 6.11 5.19
C HIS A 16 16.68 5.37 4.85
N LEU A 17 16.81 4.14 4.35
CA LEU A 17 15.69 3.28 4.02
C LEU A 17 15.49 2.26 5.13
N VAL A 18 14.45 2.45 5.95
CA VAL A 18 14.12 1.52 7.02
C VAL A 18 13.30 0.37 6.43
N GLN A 19 13.83 -0.85 6.52
CA GLN A 19 13.26 -2.03 5.88
C GLN A 19 12.78 -3.05 6.93
N SER A 20 11.69 -3.77 6.63
CA SER A 20 11.28 -4.88 7.52
C SER A 20 12.21 -6.09 7.34
N PRO A 21 12.33 -6.97 8.35
CA PRO A 21 13.22 -8.14 8.28
C PRO A 21 12.98 -9.03 7.05
N GLU A 22 11.74 -9.12 6.57
CA GLU A 22 11.37 -9.90 5.39
C GLU A 22 11.96 -9.32 4.10
N PHE A 23 12.12 -8.00 4.02
CA PHE A 23 12.80 -7.35 2.89
C PHE A 23 14.30 -7.60 2.92
N PHE A 24 14.93 -7.65 4.09
CA PHE A 24 16.34 -8.02 4.23
C PHE A 24 16.59 -9.47 3.81
N ALA A 25 15.72 -10.40 4.22
CA ALA A 25 15.83 -11.81 3.84
C ALA A 25 15.62 -12.06 2.34
N ALA A 26 14.87 -11.20 1.65
CA ALA A 26 14.65 -11.27 0.20
C ALA A 26 15.80 -10.67 -0.65
N GLN A 27 16.85 -10.10 -0.04
CA GLN A 27 17.98 -9.47 -0.76
C GLN A 27 18.90 -10.45 -1.50
N PHE A 28 18.66 -11.76 -1.42
CA PHE A 28 19.46 -12.79 -2.12
C PHE A 28 19.23 -12.88 -3.65
N GLN A 29 18.48 -11.96 -4.25
CA GLN A 29 18.52 -11.73 -5.70
C GLN A 29 19.00 -10.31 -5.98
N PRO A 30 19.93 -10.07 -6.93
CA PRO A 30 20.35 -8.72 -7.34
C PRO A 30 19.15 -7.98 -7.93
N GLY A 31 18.37 -7.35 -7.06
CA GLY A 31 17.06 -6.81 -7.38
C GLY A 31 17.13 -5.36 -7.81
N ILE A 32 15.99 -4.87 -8.31
CA ILE A 32 15.68 -3.46 -8.63
C ILE A 32 16.20 -2.50 -7.55
N MET A 33 16.24 -2.92 -6.28
CA MET A 33 16.77 -2.14 -5.17
C MET A 33 18.25 -1.77 -5.35
N GLN A 34 19.13 -2.70 -5.72
CA GLN A 34 20.56 -2.38 -5.88
C GLN A 34 20.79 -1.44 -7.07
N ALA A 35 20.04 -1.63 -8.16
CA ALA A 35 20.04 -0.70 -9.29
C ALA A 35 19.58 0.70 -8.86
N PHE A 36 18.54 0.78 -8.03
CA PHE A 36 18.04 2.02 -7.46
C PHE A 36 19.09 2.70 -6.57
N LEU A 37 19.71 1.97 -5.63
CA LEU A 37 20.75 2.50 -4.74
C LEU A 37 21.93 3.06 -5.54
N GLY A 38 22.41 2.30 -6.54
CA GLY A 38 23.50 2.75 -7.41
C GLY A 38 23.13 3.94 -8.29
N TRP A 39 21.88 4.04 -8.73
CA TRP A 39 21.39 5.21 -9.47
C TRP A 39 21.38 6.47 -8.59
N VAL A 40 20.87 6.38 -7.36
CA VAL A 40 20.90 7.52 -6.42
C VAL A 40 22.34 7.93 -6.13
N GLU A 41 23.21 6.96 -5.82
CA GLU A 41 24.64 7.21 -5.56
C GLU A 41 25.35 7.91 -6.71
N LYS A 42 25.11 7.49 -7.96
CA LYS A 42 25.69 8.16 -9.14
C LYS A 42 25.28 9.62 -9.24
N ARG A 43 24.07 9.95 -8.80
CA ARG A 43 23.51 11.29 -8.91
C ARG A 43 23.87 12.21 -7.74
N THR A 44 23.73 11.73 -6.51
CA THR A 44 23.94 12.53 -5.29
C THR A 44 25.34 12.39 -4.71
N ARG A 45 26.13 11.43 -5.23
CA ARG A 45 27.39 10.97 -4.61
C ARG A 45 27.21 10.39 -3.21
N MET A 46 25.97 10.15 -2.79
CA MET A 46 25.60 9.56 -1.50
C MET A 46 24.73 8.35 -1.75
N ARG A 47 25.22 7.17 -1.39
CA ARG A 47 24.44 5.93 -1.48
C ARG A 47 23.40 5.89 -0.35
N PRO A 48 22.11 5.64 -0.61
CA PRO A 48 21.14 5.46 0.46
C PRO A 48 21.51 4.27 1.35
N ARG A 49 21.34 4.44 2.67
CA ARG A 49 21.68 3.44 3.68
C ARG A 49 20.46 2.59 3.99
N LEU A 50 20.62 1.27 3.98
CA LEU A 50 19.58 0.36 4.46
C LEU A 50 19.71 0.23 5.98
N VAL A 51 18.61 0.47 6.70
CA VAL A 51 18.60 0.51 8.16
C VAL A 51 17.62 -0.54 8.67
N ARG A 52 18.05 -1.33 9.66
CA ARG A 52 17.17 -2.29 10.32
C ARG A 52 16.39 -1.61 11.46
N PRO A 53 15.17 -2.09 11.77
CA PRO A 53 14.39 -1.60 12.90
C PRO A 53 15.17 -1.60 14.21
N GLU A 54 15.95 -2.66 14.48
CA GLU A 54 16.75 -2.83 15.69
C GLU A 54 17.92 -1.85 15.83
N ASP A 55 18.33 -1.20 14.72
CA ASP A 55 19.44 -0.24 14.72
C ASP A 55 18.97 1.19 15.04
N LEU A 56 17.66 1.44 15.05
CA LEU A 56 17.11 2.76 15.28
C LEU A 56 17.20 3.18 16.75
N ARG A 57 17.57 4.43 16.99
CA ARG A 57 17.62 5.06 18.31
C ARG A 57 16.96 6.43 18.26
N LEU A 58 16.15 6.74 19.27
CA LEU A 58 15.69 8.12 19.51
C LEU A 58 16.61 8.74 20.55
N VAL A 59 17.16 9.91 20.23
CA VAL A 59 18.00 10.70 21.13
C VAL A 59 17.29 12.02 21.41
N PRO A 60 17.19 12.47 22.67
CA PRO A 60 16.59 13.78 22.98
C PRO A 60 17.22 14.90 22.14
N ASP A 61 16.37 15.70 21.50
CA ASP A 61 16.78 16.85 20.70
C ASP A 61 15.78 17.98 20.93
N ALA A 62 16.16 18.97 21.75
CA ALA A 62 15.32 20.11 22.09
C ALA A 62 14.99 21.00 20.88
N THR A 63 15.71 20.85 19.77
CA THR A 63 15.46 21.58 18.52
C THR A 63 14.46 20.87 17.61
N SER A 64 14.15 19.60 17.89
CA SER A 64 13.20 18.80 17.11
C SER A 64 11.75 19.08 17.53
N PRO A 65 10.80 19.18 16.59
CA PRO A 65 9.37 19.31 16.90
C PRO A 65 8.80 18.16 17.75
N THR A 66 9.43 16.97 17.71
CA THR A 66 9.00 15.82 18.52
C THR A 66 9.76 15.73 19.85
N GLY A 67 10.72 16.63 20.12
CA GLY A 67 11.65 16.53 21.25
C GLY A 67 12.74 15.46 21.10
N TYR A 68 12.82 14.79 19.94
CA TYR A 68 13.77 13.72 19.65
C TYR A 68 14.31 13.83 18.22
N ALA A 69 15.54 13.41 18.02
CA ALA A 69 16.13 13.13 16.72
C ALA A 69 16.34 11.62 16.54
N LEU A 70 16.17 11.15 15.31
CA LEU A 70 16.36 9.76 14.94
C LEU A 70 17.81 9.50 14.54
N TYR A 71 18.36 8.39 15.04
CA TYR A 71 19.70 7.92 14.73
C TYR A 71 19.66 6.43 14.35
N CYS A 72 20.70 5.95 13.66
CA CYS A 72 21.01 4.53 13.55
C CYS A 72 22.40 4.21 14.10
N THR A 73 22.56 3.00 14.63
CA THR A 73 23.86 2.44 14.96
C THR A 73 24.66 2.18 13.68
N ARG A 74 25.95 2.53 13.68
CA ARG A 74 26.89 2.06 12.65
C ARG A 74 27.47 0.71 13.07
N SER A 75 27.42 -0.27 12.18
CA SER A 75 28.15 -1.53 12.38
C SER A 75 29.66 -1.26 12.40
N SER A 76 30.36 -1.90 13.33
CA SER A 76 31.81 -1.84 13.46
C SER A 76 32.57 -2.29 12.21
N SER A 77 31.93 -3.01 11.28
CA SER A 77 32.52 -3.40 9.99
C SER A 77 32.75 -2.23 9.02
N GLU A 78 32.13 -1.07 9.25
CA GLU A 78 32.30 0.13 8.41
C GLU A 78 33.31 1.13 8.99
N LEU A 79 33.77 0.92 10.23
CA LEU A 79 34.74 1.77 10.91
C LEU A 79 36.13 1.16 10.75
N ALA A 80 36.97 1.78 9.91
CA ALA A 80 38.38 1.41 9.74
C ALA A 80 39.26 1.68 10.99
N SER A 81 38.67 1.87 12.16
CA SER A 81 39.36 2.18 13.40
C SER A 81 38.63 1.50 14.56
N GLY A 82 39.30 0.55 15.21
CA GLY A 82 38.78 -0.34 16.26
C GLY A 82 38.40 0.34 17.59
N SER A 83 37.60 1.40 17.56
CA SER A 83 36.88 1.89 18.74
C SER A 83 35.56 1.13 18.87
N GLN A 84 35.40 0.35 19.95
CA GLN A 84 34.15 -0.36 20.29
C GLN A 84 33.01 0.56 20.77
N GLU A 85 33.03 1.83 20.39
CA GLU A 85 31.96 2.76 20.72
C GLU A 85 30.91 2.66 19.60
N GLU A 86 29.66 2.31 19.94
CA GLU A 86 28.54 2.36 19.00
C GLU A 86 28.41 3.80 18.48
N SER A 87 29.02 4.09 17.33
CA SER A 87 28.89 5.41 16.73
C SER A 87 27.49 5.55 16.16
N LEU A 88 26.75 6.55 16.65
CA LEU A 88 25.42 6.88 16.18
C LEU A 88 25.52 7.84 14.99
N GLU A 89 24.79 7.51 13.92
CA GLU A 89 24.64 8.38 12.75
C GLU A 89 23.25 9.03 12.78
N LYS A 90 23.18 10.36 12.66
CA LYS A 90 21.91 11.09 12.62
C LYS A 90 21.19 10.78 11.31
N ILE A 91 19.91 10.45 11.41
CA ILE A 91 19.04 10.23 10.27
C ILE A 91 18.31 11.53 9.94
N HIS A 92 18.54 12.06 8.75
CA HIS A 92 17.94 13.31 8.28
C HIS A 92 16.65 13.07 7.50
N GLN A 93 16.59 11.97 6.74
CA GLN A 93 15.45 11.65 5.89
C GLN A 93 15.22 10.15 5.88
N VAL A 94 13.97 9.74 6.07
CA VAL A 94 13.58 8.33 6.10
C VAL A 94 12.66 8.00 4.94
N GLY A 95 13.00 6.96 4.19
CA GLY A 95 12.05 6.24 3.34
C GLY A 95 11.63 4.93 4.01
N LEU A 96 10.34 4.76 4.29
CA LEU A 96 9.85 3.52 4.89
C LEU A 96 9.60 2.45 3.83
N GLN A 97 10.20 1.28 4.02
CA GLN A 97 10.00 0.07 3.22
C GLN A 97 9.61 -1.09 4.15
N MET A 98 8.57 -0.87 4.93
CA MET A 98 8.06 -1.81 5.92
C MET A 98 6.60 -2.13 5.63
N ILE A 99 6.26 -3.43 5.67
CA ILE A 99 4.87 -3.87 5.56
C ILE A 99 4.23 -3.99 6.94
N ASP A 100 5.01 -4.07 8.02
CA ASP A 100 4.51 -4.09 9.39
C ASP A 100 5.46 -3.30 10.31
N PHE A 101 4.90 -2.70 11.35
CA PHE A 101 5.62 -1.87 12.32
C PHE A 101 5.81 -2.57 13.68
N SER A 102 5.42 -3.84 13.80
CA SER A 102 5.63 -4.64 15.03
C SER A 102 7.09 -4.71 15.47
N ALA A 103 8.03 -4.58 14.53
CA ALA A 103 9.47 -4.52 14.80
C ALA A 103 9.95 -3.15 15.35
N LEU A 104 9.10 -2.13 15.40
CA LEU A 104 9.44 -0.80 15.91
C LEU A 104 8.77 -0.54 17.26
N SER A 105 9.45 0.21 18.13
CA SER A 105 8.82 0.71 19.36
C SER A 105 7.74 1.74 19.04
N PRO A 106 6.70 1.89 19.90
CA PRO A 106 5.66 2.90 19.72
C PRO A 106 6.21 4.33 19.56
N GLU A 107 7.28 4.67 20.27
CA GLU A 107 7.95 5.97 20.22
C GLU A 107 8.58 6.22 18.85
N ILE A 108 9.27 5.21 18.30
CA ILE A 108 9.87 5.29 16.95
C ILE A 108 8.77 5.41 15.90
N VAL A 109 7.68 4.65 16.01
CA VAL A 109 6.53 4.76 15.09
C VAL A 109 5.94 6.18 15.11
N ARG A 110 5.75 6.77 16.30
CA ARG A 110 5.23 8.15 16.44
C ARG A 110 6.18 9.17 15.82
N HIS A 111 7.50 9.03 16.03
CA HIS A 111 8.47 9.92 15.42
C HIS A 111 8.44 9.81 13.89
N LEU A 112 8.49 8.59 13.34
CA LEU A 112 8.44 8.32 11.91
C LEU A 112 7.13 8.78 11.26
N ALA A 113 6.01 8.75 11.99
CA ALA A 113 4.73 9.28 11.52
C ALA A 113 4.78 10.78 11.16
N LEU A 114 5.74 11.52 11.72
CA LEU A 114 5.90 12.96 11.54
C LEU A 114 7.09 13.33 10.65
N SER A 115 8.11 12.48 10.55
CA SER A 115 9.37 12.80 9.88
C SER A 115 9.69 11.96 8.63
N ALA A 116 8.97 10.86 8.39
CA ALA A 116 9.27 9.97 7.27
C ALA A 116 8.50 10.31 5.99
N THR A 117 9.14 10.01 4.86
CA THR A 117 8.47 9.85 3.57
C THR A 117 7.77 8.49 3.54
N ASN A 118 6.52 8.44 3.06
CA ASN A 118 5.65 7.27 3.14
C ASN A 118 5.46 6.78 4.58
N ASP A 119 5.10 7.71 5.47
CA ASP A 119 4.95 7.44 6.91
C ASP A 119 3.81 6.46 7.25
N ALA A 120 3.61 6.20 8.54
CA ALA A 120 2.60 5.27 9.06
C ALA A 120 1.16 5.52 8.54
N ARG A 121 0.80 6.75 8.16
CA ARG A 121 -0.49 7.09 7.54
C ARG A 121 -0.68 6.40 6.19
N THR A 122 0.42 6.20 5.45
CA THR A 122 0.42 5.46 4.18
C THR A 122 -0.06 4.03 4.39
N ARG A 123 0.25 3.39 5.52
CA ARG A 123 -0.30 2.05 5.85
C ARG A 123 -1.82 2.09 6.03
N LEU A 124 -2.34 3.08 6.74
CA LEU A 124 -3.80 3.22 6.91
C LEU A 124 -4.49 3.39 5.55
N ILE A 125 -3.89 4.18 4.67
CA ILE A 125 -4.44 4.45 3.33
C ILE A 125 -4.28 3.23 2.39
N VAL A 126 -3.18 2.49 2.46
CA VAL A 126 -2.85 1.44 1.48
C VAL A 126 -3.30 0.04 1.92
N HIS A 127 -3.27 -0.24 3.22
CA HIS A 127 -3.47 -1.60 3.75
C HIS A 127 -4.80 -1.80 4.48
N ASP A 128 -5.54 -0.73 4.78
CA ASP A 128 -6.87 -0.80 5.36
C ASP A 128 -7.93 -0.40 4.32
N LYS A 129 -8.62 -1.37 3.75
CA LYS A 129 -9.59 -1.17 2.65
C LYS A 129 -10.80 -0.37 3.10
N ARG A 130 -11.05 -0.24 4.41
CA ARG A 130 -12.15 0.57 4.94
C ARG A 130 -11.99 2.04 4.59
N ILE A 131 -10.76 2.52 4.37
CA ILE A 131 -10.51 3.90 3.97
C ILE A 131 -11.26 4.30 2.70
N LEU A 132 -11.53 3.34 1.79
CA LEU A 132 -12.28 3.59 0.57
C LEU A 132 -13.75 3.91 0.87
N GLY A 133 -14.35 3.24 1.85
CA GLY A 133 -15.73 3.51 2.29
C GLY A 133 -15.82 4.76 3.17
N ILE A 134 -14.87 4.94 4.09
CA ILE A 134 -14.76 6.15 4.91
C ILE A 134 -14.63 7.37 4.02
N LEU A 135 -13.78 7.32 2.99
CA LEU A 135 -13.61 8.43 2.07
C LEU A 135 -14.94 8.82 1.43
N HIS A 136 -15.75 7.86 0.96
CA HIS A 136 -17.08 8.13 0.40
C HIS A 136 -18.03 8.80 1.41
N GLN A 137 -18.06 8.32 2.65
CA GLN A 137 -18.91 8.88 3.72
C GLN A 137 -18.49 10.30 4.11
N GLU A 138 -17.19 10.60 4.05
CA GLU A 138 -16.61 11.87 4.49
C GLU A 138 -16.49 12.92 3.36
N LEU A 139 -16.81 12.58 2.10
CA LEU A 139 -16.58 13.47 0.94
C LEU A 139 -17.18 14.88 1.10
N ASP A 140 -18.40 14.97 1.62
CA ASP A 140 -19.09 16.25 1.75
C ASP A 140 -18.49 17.10 2.88
N ASP A 141 -18.07 16.48 3.99
CA ASP A 141 -17.35 17.14 5.08
C ASP A 141 -15.95 17.60 4.62
N LEU A 142 -15.28 16.83 3.76
CA LEU A 142 -13.99 17.21 3.17
C LEU A 142 -14.09 18.46 2.29
N VAL A 143 -15.25 18.71 1.69
CA VAL A 143 -15.53 19.95 0.93
C VAL A 143 -15.98 21.08 1.85
N THR A 144 -17.00 20.85 2.67
CA THR A 144 -17.74 21.93 3.34
C THR A 144 -17.10 22.34 4.67
N LYS A 145 -16.74 21.36 5.50
CA LYS A 145 -16.23 21.55 6.86
C LYS A 145 -14.72 21.71 6.90
N HIS A 146 -14.00 20.81 6.23
CA HIS A 146 -12.54 20.79 6.22
C HIS A 146 -11.93 21.63 5.09
N ARG A 147 -12.69 21.86 4.01
CA ARG A 147 -12.27 22.67 2.84
C ARG A 147 -10.93 22.22 2.24
N VAL A 148 -10.70 20.91 2.26
CA VAL A 148 -9.50 20.29 1.66
C VAL A 148 -9.74 19.81 0.23
N LEU A 149 -11.01 19.65 -0.16
CA LEU A 149 -11.41 19.33 -1.52
C LEU A 149 -12.35 20.39 -2.08
N THR A 150 -12.29 20.59 -3.39
CA THR A 150 -13.36 21.24 -4.16
C THR A 150 -14.49 20.26 -4.43
N GLU A 151 -15.69 20.77 -4.70
CA GLU A 151 -16.84 19.95 -5.09
C GLU A 151 -16.55 19.10 -6.33
N ALA A 152 -15.85 19.66 -7.32
CA ALA A 152 -15.44 18.94 -8.53
C ALA A 152 -14.51 17.74 -8.20
N GLN A 153 -13.55 17.93 -7.29
CA GLN A 153 -12.68 16.84 -6.83
C GLN A 153 -13.46 15.77 -6.06
N ALA A 154 -14.39 16.17 -5.18
CA ALA A 154 -15.24 15.23 -4.46
C ALA A 154 -16.10 14.38 -5.42
N ASN A 155 -16.69 15.00 -6.44
CA ASN A 155 -17.46 14.28 -7.47
C ASN A 155 -16.61 13.32 -8.30
N LEU A 156 -15.36 13.68 -8.61
CA LEU A 156 -14.41 12.77 -9.25
C LEU A 156 -14.10 11.57 -8.35
N LEU A 157 -13.83 11.79 -7.06
CA LEU A 157 -13.58 10.69 -6.12
C LEU A 157 -14.80 9.79 -5.97
N ARG A 158 -15.99 10.38 -5.84
CA ARG A 158 -17.28 9.66 -5.75
C ARG A 158 -17.54 8.73 -6.94
N SER A 159 -17.14 9.14 -8.14
CA SER A 159 -17.37 8.35 -9.36
C SER A 159 -16.23 7.39 -9.72
N ARG A 160 -15.02 7.59 -9.18
CA ARG A 160 -13.82 6.83 -9.56
C ARG A 160 -13.29 5.89 -8.48
N ILE A 161 -13.65 6.11 -7.22
CA ILE A 161 -13.34 5.18 -6.13
C ILE A 161 -14.47 4.15 -6.03
N VAL A 162 -14.10 2.87 -6.04
CA VAL A 162 -15.07 1.78 -5.91
C VAL A 162 -15.88 1.92 -4.62
N PRO A 163 -17.22 1.89 -4.69
CA PRO A 163 -18.07 1.87 -3.50
C PRO A 163 -17.66 0.72 -2.58
N THR A 164 -17.49 1.02 -1.30
CA THR A 164 -17.00 0.06 -0.31
C THR A 164 -17.87 0.13 0.92
N ILE A 165 -18.57 -0.96 1.19
CA ILE A 165 -19.41 -1.13 2.37
C ILE A 165 -18.49 -1.54 3.52
N ILE A 166 -18.53 -0.77 4.60
CA ILE A 166 -17.66 -0.94 5.76
C ILE A 166 -18.47 -1.37 6.99
N PRO A 167 -17.84 -2.02 7.99
CA PRO A 167 -18.54 -2.45 9.19
C PRO A 167 -19.21 -1.29 9.94
N GLY A 168 -20.45 -1.50 10.38
CA GLY A 168 -21.27 -0.53 11.11
C GLY A 168 -21.82 0.62 10.27
N SER A 169 -21.63 0.59 8.94
CA SER A 169 -22.15 1.63 8.04
C SER A 169 -23.65 1.48 7.77
N PRO A 170 -24.37 2.57 7.45
CA PRO A 170 -25.76 2.49 6.97
C PRO A 170 -25.92 1.54 5.77
N GLU A 171 -24.93 1.51 4.88
CA GLU A 171 -24.91 0.61 3.72
C GLU A 171 -24.81 -0.86 4.14
N ALA A 172 -24.11 -1.18 5.24
CA ALA A 172 -24.03 -2.54 5.76
C ALA A 172 -25.39 -3.03 6.32
N ILE A 173 -26.12 -2.14 7.00
CA ILE A 173 -27.48 -2.44 7.49
C ILE A 173 -28.42 -2.70 6.31
N GLN A 174 -28.43 -1.79 5.33
CA GLN A 174 -29.25 -1.93 4.13
C GLN A 174 -28.94 -3.21 3.34
N LEU A 175 -27.67 -3.59 3.25
CA LEU A 175 -27.26 -4.81 2.55
C LEU A 175 -27.81 -6.07 3.23
N LEU A 176 -27.81 -6.12 4.57
CA LEU A 176 -28.39 -7.22 5.34
C LEU A 176 -29.91 -7.28 5.14
N ASP A 177 -30.61 -6.14 5.20
CA ASP A 177 -32.06 -6.09 4.97
C ASP A 177 -32.44 -6.59 3.58
N LEU A 178 -31.69 -6.20 2.54
CA LEU A 178 -31.90 -6.66 1.16
C LEU A 178 -31.66 -8.17 1.02
N TYR A 179 -30.64 -8.69 1.71
CA TYR A 179 -30.36 -10.13 1.74
C TYR A 179 -31.48 -10.91 2.43
N CYS A 180 -31.89 -10.50 3.64
CA CYS A 180 -33.00 -11.12 4.36
C CYS A 180 -34.33 -11.07 3.59
N GLY A 181 -34.53 -10.01 2.79
CA GLY A 181 -35.67 -9.87 1.89
C GLY A 181 -35.58 -10.67 0.59
N GLY A 182 -34.50 -11.41 0.34
CA GLY A 182 -34.29 -12.20 -0.88
C GLY A 182 -34.09 -11.36 -2.16
N LYS A 183 -33.72 -10.08 -2.03
CA LYS A 183 -33.60 -9.12 -3.14
C LYS A 183 -32.16 -8.89 -3.59
N LEU A 184 -31.21 -9.58 -2.97
CA LEU A 184 -29.78 -9.40 -3.19
C LEU A 184 -29.18 -10.69 -3.75
N SER A 185 -28.46 -10.59 -4.86
CA SER A 185 -27.57 -11.67 -5.29
C SER A 185 -26.18 -11.44 -4.72
N LYS A 186 -25.67 -12.39 -3.94
CA LYS A 186 -24.29 -12.35 -3.43
C LYS A 186 -23.26 -12.33 -4.57
N ASP A 187 -23.59 -12.95 -5.71
CA ASP A 187 -22.68 -13.17 -6.84
C ASP A 187 -22.28 -11.87 -7.55
N GLU A 188 -22.90 -10.73 -7.19
CA GLU A 188 -22.52 -9.39 -7.68
C GLU A 188 -21.43 -8.73 -6.82
N PHE A 189 -21.02 -9.37 -5.72
CA PHE A 189 -20.14 -8.79 -4.72
C PHE A 189 -18.84 -9.57 -4.53
N ILE A 190 -17.86 -8.85 -3.99
CA ILE A 190 -16.59 -9.38 -3.53
C ILE A 190 -16.37 -9.00 -2.07
N VAL A 191 -15.98 -9.98 -1.26
CA VAL A 191 -15.62 -9.84 0.15
C VAL A 191 -14.12 -9.78 0.27
N LYS A 192 -13.63 -8.81 1.03
CA LYS A 192 -12.19 -8.63 1.26
C LYS A 192 -11.93 -8.44 2.75
N PRO A 193 -10.90 -9.06 3.33
CA PRO A 193 -10.46 -8.70 4.68
C PRO A 193 -10.17 -7.20 4.72
N ALA A 194 -10.70 -6.52 5.73
CA ALA A 194 -10.55 -5.08 5.90
C ALA A 194 -9.07 -4.69 5.89
N ARG A 195 -8.25 -5.45 6.61
CA ARG A 195 -6.79 -5.29 6.69
C ARG A 195 -6.08 -6.34 5.86
N GLY A 196 -4.86 -6.01 5.45
CA GLY A 196 -3.95 -6.95 4.79
C GLY A 196 -3.76 -6.66 3.30
N ALA A 197 -2.69 -7.22 2.76
CA ALA A 197 -2.17 -6.93 1.42
C ALA A 197 -2.23 -8.16 0.50
N ARG A 198 -1.85 -7.95 -0.77
CA ARG A 198 -1.58 -9.02 -1.76
C ARG A 198 -2.77 -9.94 -2.09
N GLY A 199 -4.00 -9.50 -1.83
CA GLY A 199 -5.20 -10.23 -2.23
C GLY A 199 -5.49 -11.50 -1.43
N GLN A 200 -4.85 -11.70 -0.28
CA GLN A 200 -5.13 -12.83 0.60
C GLN A 200 -6.52 -12.71 1.24
N GLY A 201 -7.24 -13.84 1.29
CA GLY A 201 -8.58 -13.94 1.90
C GLY A 201 -9.71 -13.26 1.12
N ILE A 202 -9.47 -12.80 -0.11
CA ILE A 202 -10.52 -12.28 -0.99
C ILE A 202 -11.41 -13.44 -1.44
N LYS A 203 -12.73 -13.27 -1.33
CA LYS A 203 -13.75 -14.22 -1.81
C LYS A 203 -14.78 -13.53 -2.67
N PHE A 204 -15.22 -14.15 -3.75
CA PHE A 204 -16.36 -13.71 -4.55
C PHE A 204 -17.65 -14.30 -4.02
N GLY A 205 -18.76 -13.62 -4.31
CA GLY A 205 -20.10 -14.12 -4.00
C GLY A 205 -20.33 -15.57 -4.40
N ASP A 206 -19.95 -15.95 -5.61
CA ASP A 206 -20.17 -17.30 -6.14
C ASP A 206 -19.24 -18.38 -5.56
N GLU A 207 -18.21 -17.99 -4.81
CA GLU A 207 -17.31 -18.91 -4.11
C GLU A 207 -17.87 -19.39 -2.76
N PHE A 208 -18.89 -18.70 -2.23
CA PHE A 208 -19.62 -19.13 -1.04
C PHE A 208 -20.53 -20.31 -1.41
N LYS A 209 -20.12 -21.50 -0.97
CA LYS A 209 -20.84 -22.77 -1.22
C LYS A 209 -22.04 -22.93 -0.31
N GLU A 210 -21.92 -22.45 0.93
CA GLU A 210 -23.00 -22.48 1.91
C GLU A 210 -23.67 -21.12 1.96
N ILE A 211 -25.00 -21.11 1.96
CA ILE A 211 -25.81 -19.88 2.02
C ILE A 211 -25.55 -19.14 3.35
N SER A 212 -25.32 -19.86 4.44
CA SER A 212 -25.03 -19.32 5.77
C SER A 212 -23.77 -18.46 5.81
N GLU A 213 -22.69 -18.87 5.12
CA GLU A 213 -21.41 -18.14 5.17
C GLU A 213 -21.53 -16.67 4.76
N TRP A 214 -22.36 -16.38 3.75
CA TRP A 214 -22.60 -15.00 3.32
C TRP A 214 -23.43 -14.24 4.37
N GLY A 215 -24.46 -14.88 4.94
CA GLY A 215 -25.26 -14.32 6.03
C GLY A 215 -24.40 -13.95 7.25
N ASP A 216 -23.53 -14.85 7.69
CA ASP A 216 -22.63 -14.63 8.84
C ASP A 216 -21.71 -13.42 8.61
N ILE A 217 -21.23 -13.22 7.38
CA ILE A 217 -20.42 -12.05 7.02
C ILE A 217 -21.26 -10.77 7.11
N LEU A 218 -22.50 -10.78 6.60
CA LEU A 218 -23.39 -9.63 6.65
C LEU A 218 -23.79 -9.26 8.09
N GLU A 219 -24.05 -10.26 8.94
CA GLU A 219 -24.31 -10.06 10.36
C GLU A 219 -23.06 -9.51 11.07
N GLY A 220 -21.88 -10.05 10.78
CA GLY A 220 -20.61 -9.55 11.32
C GLY A 220 -20.31 -8.11 10.91
N LEU A 221 -20.74 -7.68 9.72
CA LEU A 221 -20.60 -6.30 9.25
C LEU A 221 -21.45 -5.29 10.03
N GLN A 222 -22.43 -5.73 10.83
CA GLN A 222 -23.22 -4.80 11.64
C GLN A 222 -22.40 -4.22 12.81
N ALA A 223 -21.33 -4.89 13.23
CA ALA A 223 -20.46 -4.43 14.30
C ALA A 223 -19.32 -3.55 13.75
N PRO A 224 -19.18 -2.28 14.19
CA PRO A 224 -18.09 -1.39 13.73
C PRO A 224 -16.72 -1.77 14.33
N ALA A 225 -16.71 -2.53 15.43
CA ALA A 225 -15.51 -2.85 16.17
C ALA A 225 -14.63 -3.85 15.42
N LEU A 226 -13.32 -3.57 15.38
CA LEU A 226 -12.33 -4.55 14.97
C LEU A 226 -12.02 -5.46 16.15
N SER A 227 -12.10 -6.77 15.94
CA SER A 227 -11.63 -7.76 16.90
C SER A 227 -10.29 -8.32 16.47
N SER A 228 -9.44 -8.69 17.44
CA SER A 228 -8.28 -9.55 17.18
C SER A 228 -8.69 -10.99 16.88
N ASP A 229 -9.87 -11.39 17.35
CA ASP A 229 -10.30 -12.78 17.41
C ASP A 229 -11.11 -13.18 16.17
N SER A 230 -11.50 -12.21 15.35
CA SER A 230 -12.25 -12.43 14.12
C SER A 230 -11.78 -11.53 12.98
N THR A 231 -11.88 -12.05 11.76
CA THR A 231 -11.55 -11.26 10.57
C THR A 231 -12.70 -10.32 10.26
N THR A 232 -12.46 -9.02 10.35
CA THR A 232 -13.38 -8.02 9.84
C THR A 232 -13.26 -7.88 8.33
N PHE A 233 -14.38 -7.84 7.63
CA PHE A 233 -14.44 -7.74 6.18
C PHE A 233 -14.91 -6.35 5.70
N VAL A 234 -14.73 -6.10 4.41
CA VAL A 234 -15.42 -5.07 3.63
C VAL A 234 -16.05 -5.72 2.41
N ILE A 235 -17.14 -5.13 1.91
CA ILE A 235 -17.82 -5.60 0.70
C ILE A 235 -17.71 -4.54 -0.39
N GLN A 236 -17.43 -4.98 -1.62
CA GLN A 236 -17.41 -4.13 -2.80
C GLN A 236 -18.21 -4.81 -3.92
N PRO A 237 -18.79 -4.05 -4.86
CA PRO A 237 -19.33 -4.63 -6.08
C PRO A 237 -18.20 -5.22 -6.93
N ILE A 238 -18.51 -6.25 -7.71
CA ILE A 238 -17.58 -6.77 -8.71
C ILE A 238 -17.46 -5.75 -9.84
N ILE A 239 -16.23 -5.29 -10.07
CA ILE A 239 -15.91 -4.45 -11.23
C ILE A 239 -15.57 -5.36 -12.40
N LYS A 240 -16.32 -5.23 -13.51
CA LYS A 240 -16.01 -5.90 -14.78
C LYS A 240 -14.95 -5.09 -15.52
N GLN A 241 -13.76 -5.67 -15.71
CA GLN A 241 -12.69 -5.03 -16.47
C GLN A 241 -13.01 -5.07 -17.97
N VAL A 242 -12.48 -4.11 -18.71
CA VAL A 242 -12.53 -4.13 -20.18
C VAL A 242 -11.66 -5.27 -20.68
N GLU A 243 -12.18 -6.01 -21.66
CA GLU A 243 -11.49 -7.09 -22.34
C GLU A 243 -10.91 -6.63 -23.67
N GLU A 244 -9.71 -7.09 -23.99
CA GLU A 244 -9.00 -6.80 -25.23
C GLU A 244 -8.14 -8.00 -25.65
N ASP A 245 -7.77 -8.06 -26.92
CA ASP A 245 -6.91 -9.13 -27.43
C ASP A 245 -5.44 -8.74 -27.20
N LEU A 246 -4.72 -9.62 -26.49
CA LEU A 246 -3.30 -9.44 -26.17
C LEU A 246 -2.50 -10.65 -26.59
N PHE A 247 -1.40 -10.40 -27.30
CA PHE A 247 -0.38 -11.41 -27.54
C PHE A 247 0.46 -11.55 -26.26
N LEU A 248 0.38 -12.72 -25.62
CA LEU A 248 1.05 -12.95 -24.33
C LEU A 248 2.49 -13.42 -24.52
N ASP A 249 2.69 -14.49 -25.28
CA ASP A 249 3.98 -15.03 -25.70
C ASP A 249 3.81 -16.00 -26.88
N GLU A 250 4.91 -16.58 -27.37
CA GLU A 250 4.90 -17.50 -28.53
C GLU A 250 4.17 -18.82 -28.26
N GLU A 251 4.12 -19.29 -27.01
CA GLU A 251 3.46 -20.55 -26.66
C GLU A 251 1.94 -20.36 -26.51
N VAL A 252 1.53 -19.26 -25.88
CA VAL A 252 0.13 -18.96 -25.55
C VAL A 252 -0.57 -18.19 -26.67
N GLY A 253 0.18 -17.40 -27.44
CA GLY A 253 -0.32 -16.60 -28.55
C GLY A 253 -1.26 -15.47 -28.14
N MET A 254 -2.19 -15.13 -29.04
CA MET A 254 -3.20 -14.10 -28.82
C MET A 254 -4.32 -14.63 -27.91
N GLN A 255 -4.62 -13.91 -26.83
CA GLN A 255 -5.67 -14.25 -25.88
C GLN A 255 -6.58 -13.06 -25.62
N ARG A 256 -7.84 -13.35 -25.30
CA ARG A 256 -8.76 -12.34 -24.76
C ARG A 256 -8.41 -12.11 -23.30
N CYS A 257 -8.03 -10.90 -22.93
CA CYS A 257 -7.48 -10.59 -21.63
C CYS A 257 -8.13 -9.36 -20.98
N GLN A 258 -8.08 -9.36 -19.66
CA GLN A 258 -8.42 -8.23 -18.80
C GLN A 258 -7.14 -7.67 -18.18
N ARG A 259 -7.10 -6.35 -17.98
CA ARG A 259 -5.94 -5.68 -17.38
C ARG A 259 -6.30 -4.87 -16.15
N VAL A 260 -5.40 -4.93 -15.17
CA VAL A 260 -5.38 -3.99 -14.04
C VAL A 260 -3.95 -3.54 -13.80
N GLY A 261 -3.78 -2.30 -13.38
CA GLY A 261 -2.46 -1.79 -13.10
C GLY A 261 -2.45 -0.71 -12.05
N THR A 262 -1.25 -0.27 -11.73
CA THR A 262 -1.03 0.88 -10.88
C THR A 262 -0.42 2.02 -11.68
N TYR A 263 -0.57 3.23 -11.15
CA TYR A 263 0.25 4.37 -11.54
C TYR A 263 0.92 4.93 -10.30
N TYR A 264 1.97 5.70 -10.50
CA TYR A 264 2.65 6.42 -9.46
C TYR A 264 2.30 7.90 -9.55
N SER A 265 2.05 8.50 -8.38
CA SER A 265 1.92 9.94 -8.23
C SER A 265 2.85 10.43 -7.14
N VAL A 266 3.39 11.63 -7.32
CA VAL A 266 4.23 12.33 -6.35
C VAL A 266 3.72 13.76 -6.26
N ASN A 267 3.38 14.19 -5.04
CA ASN A 267 2.81 15.52 -4.77
C ASN A 267 1.57 15.84 -5.63
N GLY A 268 0.76 14.83 -5.97
CA GLY A 268 -0.44 14.97 -6.81
C GLY A 268 -0.17 14.89 -8.32
N ASP A 269 1.08 14.92 -8.77
CA ASP A 269 1.43 14.80 -10.18
C ASP A 269 1.51 13.34 -10.61
N PHE A 270 1.02 13.00 -11.80
CA PHE A 270 1.27 11.71 -12.42
C PHE A 270 2.74 11.60 -12.84
N VAL A 271 3.44 10.53 -12.45
CA VAL A 271 4.88 10.36 -12.75
C VAL A 271 5.21 9.10 -13.55
N GLY A 272 4.21 8.29 -13.86
CA GLY A 272 4.32 7.11 -14.72
C GLY A 272 3.44 5.93 -14.27
N PHE A 273 3.35 4.93 -15.13
CA PHE A 273 2.66 3.68 -14.82
C PHE A 273 3.55 2.75 -13.99
N GLY A 274 2.95 2.09 -13.01
CA GLY A 274 3.58 1.04 -12.23
C GLY A 274 3.42 -0.32 -12.87
N ALA A 275 3.34 -1.36 -12.05
CA ALA A 275 3.14 -2.72 -12.54
C ALA A 275 1.72 -2.88 -13.06
N TRP A 276 1.61 -3.36 -14.30
CA TRP A 276 0.35 -3.80 -14.88
C TRP A 276 0.32 -5.31 -14.98
N ARG A 277 -0.89 -5.85 -14.95
CA ARG A 277 -1.13 -7.28 -14.95
C ARG A 277 -2.21 -7.59 -15.95
N SER A 278 -1.94 -8.58 -16.79
CA SER A 278 -2.89 -9.15 -17.73
C SER A 278 -3.29 -10.54 -17.27
N VAL A 279 -4.56 -10.88 -17.42
CA VAL A 279 -5.14 -12.19 -17.10
C VAL A 279 -6.09 -12.55 -18.22
N VAL A 280 -6.13 -13.82 -18.62
CA VAL A 280 -7.11 -14.30 -19.62
C VAL A 280 -8.52 -14.06 -19.07
N ALA A 281 -9.45 -13.60 -19.93
CA ALA A 281 -10.77 -13.14 -19.52
C ALA A 281 -11.64 -14.20 -18.81
N SER A 282 -11.34 -15.49 -19.02
CA SER A 282 -11.97 -16.61 -18.30
C SER A 282 -11.51 -16.76 -16.85
N GLU A 283 -10.50 -16.00 -16.42
CA GLU A 283 -9.85 -16.09 -15.12
C GLU A 283 -10.03 -14.79 -14.32
N ARG A 284 -9.90 -14.87 -12.99
CA ARG A 284 -10.14 -13.73 -12.09
C ARG A 284 -8.90 -12.94 -11.78
N VAL A 285 -9.00 -11.61 -11.89
CA VAL A 285 -7.92 -10.68 -11.60
C VAL A 285 -7.80 -10.38 -10.10
N CYS A 286 -7.32 -11.34 -9.32
CA CYS A 286 -7.29 -11.21 -7.84
C CYS A 286 -5.90 -11.25 -7.24
N ASN A 287 -5.08 -12.23 -7.64
CA ASN A 287 -3.77 -12.44 -7.07
C ASN A 287 -2.78 -13.00 -8.09
N MET A 288 -1.61 -12.36 -8.19
CA MET A 288 -0.49 -12.84 -9.01
C MET A 288 0.09 -14.17 -8.53
N ALA A 289 -0.05 -14.49 -7.24
CA ALA A 289 0.51 -15.69 -6.65
C ALA A 289 -0.10 -16.98 -7.20
N THR A 290 -1.22 -16.89 -7.93
CA THR A 290 -1.85 -18.04 -8.62
C THR A 290 -1.07 -18.50 -9.86
N GLY A 291 -0.10 -17.70 -10.34
CA GLY A 291 0.66 -18.00 -11.56
C GLY A 291 -0.12 -17.75 -12.86
N LYS A 292 -1.40 -17.35 -12.78
CA LYS A 292 -2.30 -17.20 -13.94
C LYS A 292 -2.29 -15.80 -14.58
N ALA A 293 -1.27 -15.01 -14.27
CA ALA A 293 -1.25 -13.60 -14.63
C ALA A 293 0.11 -13.19 -15.17
N TRP A 294 0.10 -12.45 -16.27
CA TRP A 294 1.28 -11.90 -16.93
C TRP A 294 1.56 -10.51 -16.38
N LYS A 295 2.78 -10.31 -15.89
CA LYS A 295 3.24 -9.00 -15.42
C LYS A 295 3.78 -8.20 -16.59
N MET A 296 3.12 -7.11 -16.92
CA MET A 296 3.62 -6.12 -17.87
C MET A 296 4.52 -5.15 -17.10
N GLY A 297 5.80 -5.16 -17.46
CA GLY A 297 6.80 -4.28 -16.85
C GLY A 297 6.59 -2.82 -17.24
N SER A 298 6.94 -1.90 -16.34
CA SER A 298 7.03 -0.49 -16.68
C SER A 298 8.23 -0.27 -17.60
N VAL A 299 7.99 0.13 -18.85
CA VAL A 299 9.07 0.55 -19.76
C VAL A 299 9.48 1.97 -19.36
N LEU A 300 10.67 2.11 -18.78
CA LEU A 300 11.31 3.40 -18.60
C LEU A 300 12.12 3.69 -19.86
N MET A 301 11.60 4.58 -20.71
CA MET A 301 12.39 5.14 -21.81
C MET A 301 13.51 5.97 -21.20
N SER A 302 14.77 5.52 -21.26
CA SER A 302 15.91 6.38 -20.98
C SER A 302 16.11 7.30 -22.17
N HIS A 303 15.85 8.59 -21.99
CA HIS A 303 16.47 9.57 -22.87
C HIS A 303 17.92 9.69 -22.41
N GLU A 304 18.84 9.15 -23.22
CA GLU A 304 20.27 9.50 -23.15
C GLU A 304 20.47 10.97 -23.52
#